data_AF-A0A1D2MN81-F1
#
_entry.id   AF-A0A1D2MN81-F1
#
_cell.length_a   1.000
_cell.length_b   1.000
_cell.length_c   1.000
_cell.angle_alpha   90.00
_cell.angle_beta   90.00
_cell.angle_gamma   90.00
#
_symmetry.space_group_name_H-M   'P 1'
#
loop_
_entity.id
_entity.type
_entity.pdbx_description
1 polymer ?
#
loop_
_entity_poly.entity_id
_entity_poly.type
_entity_poly.pdbx_seq_one_letter_code
_entity_poly.pdbx_strand_id
1 'polypeptide(L)'
;MDLCGIFANLELRSPVITDWGDWHDMEDCPQGKYVVGMQLKTHEYQGPWLADDDSALNAIKFFCDELGSRSDQIVIVSGQGHHGSYGKKCFCDGVATGFQLRSLESQGWYSDDYAANNLRLICNANSSNKIEGDGLTYGSWTTPQQCHRKQGLCGYSSQIDHDLNSGDITGLNNIKMKCCNIPDPAETCEPEDKWDLLIECDNIDALTETTCQYTRKVGISHSVAYSEGYSHLVNTYVQVGFTLDQSLSALGINFGANLGRNSTTGYDWTASTSDVWSVETTTSITFNVPPGNRTQIYQTMGRCGIYTVRATRFRRVDTNGATKKQTVTFFDI
;
A
#
# COMPACT_ATOMS: atom_id res chain seq x y z
N MET A 1 25.14 17.66 4.64
CA MET A 1 24.00 18.48 4.17
C MET A 1 23.64 17.94 2.80
N ASP A 2 22.87 16.85 2.78
CA ASP A 2 22.44 16.22 1.53
C ASP A 2 21.16 16.90 1.04
N LEU A 3 21.32 17.68 -0.03
CA LEU A 3 20.24 18.09 -0.91
C LEU A 3 19.92 16.92 -1.85
N CYS A 4 19.31 15.86 -1.34
CA CYS A 4 18.75 14.81 -2.21
C CYS A 4 17.31 15.20 -2.58
N GLY A 5 17.19 15.84 -3.75
CA GLY A 5 16.03 15.88 -4.63
C GLY A 5 14.63 15.88 -3.98
N ILE A 6 14.14 17.06 -3.60
CA ILE A 6 12.71 17.33 -3.69
C ILE A 6 12.38 17.34 -5.20
N PHE A 7 12.10 16.18 -5.78
CA PHE A 7 11.43 16.15 -7.07
C PHE A 7 10.11 16.89 -6.87
N ALA A 8 9.90 17.97 -7.63
CA ALA A 8 8.60 18.63 -7.66
C ALA A 8 7.53 17.55 -7.91
N ASN A 9 6.44 17.58 -7.14
CA ASN A 9 5.36 16.60 -7.29
C ASN A 9 4.96 16.52 -8.77
N LEU A 10 5.02 15.32 -9.35
CA LEU A 10 4.65 15.12 -10.75
C LEU A 10 3.15 15.41 -10.89
N GLU A 11 2.80 16.30 -11.81
CA GLU A 11 1.41 16.59 -12.16
C GLU A 11 1.04 15.82 -13.43
N LEU A 12 0.06 14.93 -13.30
CA LEU A 12 -0.55 14.22 -14.43
C LEU A 12 -1.74 15.04 -14.92
N ARG A 13 -1.85 15.24 -16.22
CA ARG A 13 -2.97 15.97 -16.84
C ARG A 13 -3.77 15.05 -17.74
N SER A 14 -5.09 15.14 -17.69
CA SER A 14 -5.93 14.46 -18.68
C SER A 14 -5.51 14.91 -20.09
N PRO A 15 -5.40 13.99 -21.07
CA PRO A 15 -5.31 14.38 -22.46
C PRO A 15 -6.52 15.26 -22.81
N VAL A 16 -6.24 16.46 -23.31
CA VAL A 16 -7.25 17.49 -23.57
C VAL A 16 -8.06 17.09 -24.80
N ILE A 17 -9.35 16.86 -24.61
CA ILE A 17 -10.33 16.62 -25.69
C ILE A 17 -11.22 17.86 -25.88
N THR A 18 -11.63 18.47 -24.77
CA THR A 18 -12.27 19.78 -24.67
C THR A 18 -11.54 20.61 -23.60
N ASP A 19 -11.68 21.93 -23.61
CA ASP A 19 -10.92 22.85 -22.73
C ASP A 19 -11.80 24.04 -22.28
N TRP A 20 -13.04 23.75 -21.90
CA TRP A 20 -13.98 24.75 -21.40
C TRP A 20 -13.94 24.84 -19.87
N GLY A 21 -14.33 26.00 -19.35
CA GLY A 21 -14.39 26.25 -17.93
C GLY A 21 -13.07 26.61 -17.27
N ASP A 22 -13.18 26.90 -15.97
CA ASP A 22 -12.06 27.34 -15.14
C ASP A 22 -11.54 26.18 -14.28
N TRP A 23 -10.23 26.22 -14.01
CA TRP A 23 -9.61 25.30 -13.07
C TRP A 23 -9.95 25.69 -11.63
N HIS A 24 -10.50 24.74 -10.87
CA HIS A 24 -10.70 24.88 -9.43
C HIS A 24 -9.40 24.62 -8.66
N ASP A 25 -9.41 24.98 -7.38
CA ASP A 25 -8.26 24.83 -6.48
C ASP A 25 -7.78 23.36 -6.41
N MET A 26 -6.47 23.18 -6.23
CA MET A 26 -5.88 21.88 -5.99
C MET A 26 -6.22 21.41 -4.58
N GLU A 27 -6.94 20.29 -4.50
CA GLU A 27 -7.27 19.63 -3.24
C GLU A 27 -6.29 18.50 -2.99
N ASP A 28 -5.51 18.62 -1.91
CA ASP A 28 -4.53 17.63 -1.51
C ASP A 28 -5.11 16.63 -0.50
N CYS A 29 -4.77 15.36 -0.66
CA CYS A 29 -4.90 14.39 0.42
C CYS A 29 -4.02 14.85 1.61
N PRO A 30 -4.43 14.58 2.86
CA PRO A 30 -3.58 14.82 4.01
C PRO A 30 -2.23 14.10 3.92
N GLN A 31 -1.22 14.61 4.63
CA GLN A 31 0.11 14.03 4.61
C GLN A 31 0.10 12.53 4.94
N GLY A 32 0.77 11.72 4.10
CA GLY A 32 0.83 10.27 4.25
C GLY A 32 -0.40 9.51 3.73
N LYS A 33 -1.42 10.21 3.23
CA LYS A 33 -2.62 9.60 2.62
C LYS A 33 -2.61 9.77 1.10
N TYR A 34 -3.25 8.82 0.42
CA TYR A 34 -3.31 8.73 -1.03
C TYR A 34 -4.73 8.37 -1.46
N VAL A 35 -5.06 8.68 -2.71
CA VAL A 35 -6.36 8.32 -3.30
C VAL A 35 -6.49 6.79 -3.34
N VAL A 36 -7.47 6.25 -2.63
CA VAL A 36 -7.81 4.82 -2.61
C VAL A 36 -9.12 4.50 -3.33
N GLY A 37 -9.89 5.53 -3.69
CA GLY A 37 -11.16 5.35 -4.38
C GLY A 37 -11.77 6.66 -4.86
N MET A 38 -12.89 6.53 -5.55
CA MET A 38 -13.64 7.66 -6.11
C MET A 38 -15.15 7.45 -6.01
N GLN A 39 -15.91 8.53 -6.17
CA GLN A 39 -17.35 8.53 -6.38
C GLN A 39 -17.69 9.68 -7.31
N LEU A 40 -18.44 9.39 -8.37
CA LEU A 40 -18.76 10.37 -9.40
C LEU A 40 -20.12 11.02 -9.10
N LYS A 41 -20.26 12.29 -9.49
CA LYS A 41 -21.55 12.99 -9.50
C LYS A 41 -22.00 13.16 -10.94
N THR A 42 -23.16 12.59 -11.28
CA THR A 42 -23.79 12.65 -12.61
C THR A 42 -25.29 12.89 -12.45
N HIS A 43 -25.97 13.26 -13.53
CA HIS A 43 -27.44 13.19 -13.53
C HIS A 43 -27.89 11.73 -13.67
N GLU A 44 -29.01 11.37 -13.04
CA GLU A 44 -29.61 10.05 -13.20
C GLU A 44 -30.31 9.97 -14.55
N TYR A 45 -30.16 8.85 -15.26
CA TYR A 45 -30.85 8.58 -16.52
C TYR A 45 -32.38 8.64 -16.31
N GLN A 46 -33.04 9.68 -16.85
CA GLN A 46 -34.49 9.91 -16.65
C GLN A 46 -35.38 9.17 -17.67
N GLY A 47 -34.77 8.39 -18.58
CA GLY A 47 -35.47 7.56 -19.54
C GLY A 47 -35.60 8.19 -20.94
N PRO A 48 -35.92 7.40 -21.98
CA PRO A 48 -35.81 7.81 -23.38
C PRO A 48 -36.87 8.82 -23.86
N TRP A 49 -37.79 9.25 -22.99
CA TRP A 49 -38.92 10.11 -23.33
C TRP A 49 -38.98 11.43 -22.54
N LEU A 50 -38.06 11.62 -21.58
CA LEU A 50 -37.88 12.88 -20.86
C LEU A 50 -36.59 13.50 -21.38
N ALA A 51 -36.73 14.52 -22.22
CA ALA A 51 -35.63 15.25 -22.84
C ALA A 51 -34.97 16.24 -21.84
N ASP A 52 -34.65 15.77 -20.64
CA ASP A 52 -33.83 16.52 -19.68
C ASP A 52 -32.45 15.87 -19.63
N ASP A 53 -31.43 16.68 -19.92
CA ASP A 53 -30.01 16.34 -20.06
C ASP A 53 -29.54 15.17 -19.19
N ASP A 54 -29.15 14.07 -19.84
CA ASP A 54 -28.21 13.10 -19.27
C ASP A 54 -26.85 13.80 -19.16
N SER A 55 -26.70 14.68 -18.17
CA SER A 55 -25.53 15.55 -18.08
C SER A 55 -24.27 14.73 -17.78
N ALA A 56 -23.17 15.17 -18.37
CA ALA A 56 -21.82 14.67 -18.13
C ALA A 56 -21.41 14.75 -16.63
N LEU A 57 -20.16 14.39 -16.32
CA LEU A 57 -19.65 14.48 -14.95
C LEU A 57 -19.75 15.91 -14.40
N ASN A 58 -20.34 16.07 -13.22
CA ASN A 58 -20.50 17.39 -12.58
C ASN A 58 -19.56 17.60 -11.39
N ALA A 59 -19.07 16.52 -10.79
CA ALA A 59 -18.09 16.55 -9.70
C ALA A 59 -17.47 15.17 -9.50
N ILE A 60 -16.33 15.15 -8.81
CA ILE A 60 -15.66 13.93 -8.38
C ILE A 60 -15.45 14.04 -6.87
N LYS A 61 -15.65 12.95 -6.15
CA LYS A 61 -15.09 12.76 -4.80
C LYS A 61 -13.95 11.78 -4.94
N PHE A 62 -12.79 12.14 -4.43
CA PHE A 62 -11.76 11.16 -4.13
C PHE A 62 -11.75 10.86 -2.64
N PHE A 63 -11.48 9.61 -2.31
CA PHE A 63 -11.30 9.13 -0.94
C PHE A 63 -9.81 8.92 -0.71
N CYS A 64 -9.24 9.62 0.25
CA CYS A 64 -7.85 9.53 0.67
C CYS A 64 -7.74 8.69 1.94
N ASP A 65 -6.83 7.72 1.96
CA ASP A 65 -6.53 6.90 3.13
C ASP A 65 -5.04 6.51 3.14
N GLU A 66 -4.59 5.88 4.21
CA GLU A 66 -3.27 5.27 4.31
C GLU A 66 -3.14 4.09 3.33
N LEU A 67 -1.89 3.72 2.97
CA LEU A 67 -1.65 2.56 2.13
C LEU A 67 -2.27 1.30 2.74
N GLY A 68 -2.99 0.53 1.92
CA GLY A 68 -3.63 -0.72 2.35
C GLY A 68 -4.81 -0.55 3.32
N SER A 69 -5.20 0.68 3.65
CA SER A 69 -6.36 1.00 4.48
C SER A 69 -7.55 1.46 3.64
N ARG A 70 -8.76 1.20 4.16
CA ARG A 70 -10.01 1.79 3.67
C ARG A 70 -10.92 2.21 4.83
N SER A 71 -10.40 2.28 6.05
CA SER A 71 -11.21 2.45 7.26
C SER A 71 -11.44 3.91 7.66
N ASP A 72 -10.57 4.84 7.25
CA ASP A 72 -10.59 6.25 7.67
C ASP A 72 -10.44 7.19 6.47
N GLN A 73 -11.41 7.06 5.55
CA GLN A 73 -11.44 7.76 4.27
C GLN A 73 -11.74 9.25 4.45
N ILE A 74 -10.79 10.09 4.07
CA ILE A 74 -10.96 11.54 4.02
C ILE A 74 -11.37 11.93 2.59
N VAL A 75 -12.41 12.74 2.45
CA VAL A 75 -12.97 13.11 1.15
C VAL A 75 -12.37 14.43 0.68
N ILE A 76 -11.93 14.48 -0.57
CA ILE A 76 -11.49 15.71 -1.26
C ILE A 76 -12.34 15.98 -2.50
N VAL A 77 -12.69 17.26 -2.72
CA VAL A 77 -13.58 17.72 -3.81
C VAL A 77 -13.09 19.06 -4.40
N SER A 78 -12.60 19.07 -5.64
CA SER A 78 -12.11 20.27 -6.33
C SER A 78 -13.22 20.89 -7.19
N GLY A 79 -14.09 21.68 -6.56
CA GLY A 79 -15.28 22.19 -7.22
C GLY A 79 -16.37 21.12 -7.41
N GLN A 80 -17.63 21.56 -7.44
CA GLN A 80 -18.77 20.67 -7.63
C GLN A 80 -19.98 21.42 -8.18
N GLY A 81 -20.66 20.85 -9.17
CA GLY A 81 -21.92 21.40 -9.64
C GLY A 81 -23.08 21.21 -8.67
N HIS A 82 -24.09 22.08 -8.75
CA HIS A 82 -25.29 21.99 -7.93
C HIS A 82 -26.12 20.74 -8.28
N HIS A 83 -26.23 20.42 -9.57
CA HIS A 83 -27.10 19.37 -10.08
C HIS A 83 -26.45 17.97 -10.09
N GLY A 84 -27.28 16.93 -10.24
CA GLY A 84 -26.89 15.51 -10.20
C GLY A 84 -26.84 14.92 -8.79
N SER A 85 -26.69 13.59 -8.72
CA SER A 85 -26.51 12.82 -7.49
C SER A 85 -25.18 12.08 -7.50
N TYR A 86 -24.62 11.81 -6.32
CA TYR A 86 -23.41 10.99 -6.22
C TYR A 86 -23.79 9.52 -6.33
N GLY A 87 -23.16 8.83 -7.28
CA GLY A 87 -23.38 7.40 -7.55
C GLY A 87 -22.66 6.48 -6.56
N LYS A 88 -22.15 5.36 -7.06
CA LYS A 88 -21.45 4.33 -6.29
C LYS A 88 -20.03 4.76 -5.94
N LYS A 89 -19.59 4.37 -4.74
CA LYS A 89 -18.18 4.45 -4.36
C LYS A 89 -17.42 3.26 -4.95
N CYS A 90 -16.31 3.52 -5.62
CA CYS A 90 -15.42 2.52 -6.19
C CYS A 90 -14.03 2.63 -5.53
N PHE A 91 -13.43 1.50 -5.11
CA PHE A 91 -12.16 1.48 -4.38
C PHE A 91 -11.13 0.54 -5.00
N CYS A 92 -9.89 1.02 -5.12
CA CYS A 92 -8.72 0.21 -5.43
C CYS A 92 -8.42 -0.72 -4.27
N ASP A 93 -8.05 -1.97 -4.55
CA ASP A 93 -7.42 -2.85 -3.56
C ASP A 93 -5.95 -2.44 -3.36
N GLY A 94 -5.74 -1.36 -2.61
CA GLY A 94 -4.47 -0.63 -2.49
C GLY A 94 -4.67 0.85 -2.82
N VAL A 95 -3.82 1.42 -3.67
CA VAL A 95 -3.77 2.85 -3.97
C VAL A 95 -3.96 3.14 -5.46
N ALA A 96 -4.61 4.25 -5.79
CA ALA A 96 -4.67 4.75 -7.14
C ALA A 96 -3.33 5.40 -7.53
N THR A 97 -2.84 5.04 -8.70
CA THR A 97 -1.51 5.43 -9.23
C THR A 97 -1.61 6.08 -10.61
N GLY A 98 -2.81 6.16 -11.16
CA GLY A 98 -3.07 6.74 -12.46
C GLY A 98 -4.55 6.78 -12.77
N PHE A 99 -4.89 7.34 -13.93
CA PHE A 99 -6.27 7.49 -14.34
C PHE A 99 -6.44 7.51 -15.87
N GLN A 100 -7.69 7.37 -16.29
CA GLN A 100 -8.17 7.64 -17.65
C GLN A 100 -9.50 8.38 -17.55
N LEU A 101 -9.65 9.43 -18.33
CA LEU A 101 -10.93 10.12 -18.48
C LEU A 101 -11.67 9.51 -19.68
N ARG A 102 -12.99 9.49 -19.65
CA ARG A 102 -13.81 9.15 -20.82
C ARG A 102 -14.44 10.42 -21.34
N SER A 103 -14.22 10.73 -22.61
CA SER A 103 -14.82 11.91 -23.25
C SER A 103 -15.22 11.56 -24.68
N LEU A 104 -16.20 12.28 -25.22
CA LEU A 104 -16.51 12.23 -26.64
C LEU A 104 -15.61 13.24 -27.38
N GLU A 105 -15.13 12.87 -28.57
CA GLU A 105 -14.48 13.82 -29.46
C GLU A 105 -15.53 14.75 -30.07
N SER A 106 -15.17 16.02 -30.30
CA SER A 106 -16.07 17.02 -30.88
C SER A 106 -16.69 16.53 -32.19
N GLN A 107 -18.03 16.41 -32.25
CA GLN A 107 -18.76 16.07 -33.49
C GLN A 107 -19.12 17.31 -34.33
N GLY A 108 -18.49 18.45 -34.04
CA GLY A 108 -18.74 19.72 -34.73
C GLY A 108 -19.56 20.70 -33.90
N TRP A 109 -20.10 21.71 -34.57
CA TRP A 109 -20.67 22.95 -34.01
C TRP A 109 -22.12 22.85 -33.53
N TYR A 110 -22.70 21.64 -33.51
CA TYR A 110 -24.13 21.40 -33.30
C TYR A 110 -24.47 20.30 -32.29
N SER A 111 -23.50 19.70 -31.59
CA SER A 111 -23.80 18.65 -30.59
C SER A 111 -23.19 19.02 -29.24
N ASP A 112 -24.03 19.08 -28.21
CA ASP A 112 -23.72 19.53 -26.84
C ASP A 112 -22.88 18.51 -26.04
N ASP A 113 -22.03 17.73 -26.70
CA ASP A 113 -21.30 16.60 -26.12
C ASP A 113 -19.88 16.99 -25.65
N TYR A 114 -19.76 18.05 -24.85
CA TYR A 114 -18.49 18.75 -24.62
C TYR A 114 -17.76 18.43 -23.30
N ALA A 115 -18.21 17.45 -22.51
CA ALA A 115 -17.68 17.21 -21.17
C ALA A 115 -17.27 15.74 -20.93
N ALA A 116 -16.52 15.53 -19.84
CA ALA A 116 -16.06 14.23 -19.41
C ALA A 116 -17.25 13.39 -18.91
N ASN A 117 -17.35 12.17 -19.41
CA ASN A 117 -18.49 11.27 -19.16
C ASN A 117 -18.23 10.27 -18.04
N ASN A 118 -16.97 9.85 -17.86
CA ASN A 118 -16.62 8.86 -16.84
C ASN A 118 -15.14 8.97 -16.47
N LEU A 119 -14.77 8.37 -15.35
CA LEU A 119 -13.41 8.27 -14.85
C LEU A 119 -13.07 6.82 -14.53
N ARG A 120 -11.82 6.44 -14.82
CA ARG A 120 -11.25 5.17 -14.40
C ARG A 120 -9.95 5.42 -13.65
N LEU A 121 -9.77 4.78 -12.50
CA LEU A 121 -8.50 4.78 -11.78
C LEU A 121 -7.70 3.52 -12.09
N ILE A 122 -6.38 3.67 -12.12
CA ILE A 122 -5.40 2.59 -12.28
C ILE A 122 -4.80 2.31 -10.92
N CYS A 123 -4.95 1.08 -10.44
CA CYS A 123 -4.57 0.70 -9.09
C CYS A 123 -3.17 0.06 -9.07
N ASN A 124 -2.37 0.41 -8.07
CA ASN A 124 -1.08 -0.19 -7.72
C ASN A 124 -0.08 -0.31 -8.88
N ALA A 125 0.01 0.71 -9.73
CA ALA A 125 0.87 0.77 -10.92
C ALA A 125 0.65 -0.41 -11.91
N ASN A 126 -0.51 -1.07 -11.84
CA ASN A 126 -0.89 -2.14 -12.74
C ASN A 126 -2.00 -1.68 -13.67
N SER A 127 -1.66 -1.40 -14.93
CA SER A 127 -2.62 -0.96 -15.94
C SER A 127 -3.70 -1.99 -16.28
N SER A 128 -3.67 -3.22 -15.76
CA SER A 128 -4.77 -4.18 -15.89
C SER A 128 -5.70 -4.18 -14.67
N ASN A 129 -5.26 -3.64 -13.54
CA ASN A 129 -6.07 -3.48 -12.33
C ASN A 129 -6.68 -2.08 -12.32
N LYS A 130 -7.96 -1.97 -12.69
CA LYS A 130 -8.63 -0.69 -12.82
C LYS A 130 -9.99 -0.73 -12.15
N ILE A 131 -10.40 0.40 -11.58
CA ILE A 131 -11.77 0.64 -11.12
C ILE A 131 -12.42 1.69 -12.00
N GLU A 132 -13.61 1.41 -12.49
CA GLU A 132 -14.41 2.29 -13.34
C GLU A 132 -15.54 2.90 -12.52
N GLY A 133 -15.81 4.18 -12.73
CA GLY A 133 -16.94 4.86 -12.11
C GLY A 133 -18.24 4.52 -12.82
N ASP A 134 -19.35 4.87 -12.19
CA ASP A 134 -20.69 4.69 -12.73
C ASP A 134 -21.19 5.89 -13.55
N GLY A 135 -20.26 6.64 -14.16
CA GLY A 135 -20.58 7.68 -15.12
C GLY A 135 -21.10 7.14 -16.45
N LEU A 136 -21.37 8.05 -17.39
CA LEU A 136 -21.92 7.73 -18.70
C LEU A 136 -20.96 6.84 -19.53
N THR A 137 -21.54 6.06 -20.43
CA THR A 137 -20.79 5.12 -21.28
C THR A 137 -20.48 5.66 -22.67
N TYR A 138 -20.71 6.95 -22.92
CA TYR A 138 -20.44 7.60 -24.20
C TYR A 138 -18.98 8.03 -24.34
N GLY A 139 -18.49 8.05 -25.58
CA GLY A 139 -17.12 8.43 -25.91
C GLY A 139 -16.07 7.36 -25.64
N SER A 140 -14.81 7.78 -25.77
CA SER A 140 -13.62 6.92 -25.72
C SER A 140 -12.78 7.23 -24.48
N TRP A 141 -12.09 6.20 -23.97
CA TRP A 141 -11.12 6.38 -22.89
C TRP A 141 -9.86 7.06 -23.42
N THR A 142 -9.37 8.07 -22.71
CA THR A 142 -8.09 8.73 -23.00
C THR A 142 -6.91 7.78 -22.82
N THR A 143 -5.73 8.18 -23.30
CA THR A 143 -4.49 7.47 -22.96
C THR A 143 -4.27 7.48 -21.43
N PRO A 144 -3.81 6.36 -20.84
CA PRO A 144 -3.50 6.27 -19.41
C PRO A 144 -2.47 7.29 -18.97
N GLN A 145 -2.79 8.02 -17.90
CA GLN A 145 -1.83 8.86 -17.18
C GLN A 145 -1.45 8.14 -15.88
N GLN A 146 -0.16 7.98 -15.60
CA GLN A 146 0.32 7.20 -14.46
C GLN A 146 1.52 7.87 -13.78
N CYS A 147 1.55 7.79 -12.45
CA CYS A 147 2.69 8.20 -11.64
C CYS A 147 3.90 7.30 -11.91
N HIS A 148 5.07 7.74 -11.47
CA HIS A 148 6.25 6.88 -11.47
C HIS A 148 6.13 5.77 -10.43
N ARG A 149 7.05 4.79 -10.48
CA ARG A 149 7.14 3.76 -9.44
C ARG A 149 7.37 4.42 -8.07
N LYS A 150 6.85 3.78 -7.02
CA LYS A 150 6.90 4.26 -5.62
C LYS A 150 6.16 5.59 -5.41
N GLN A 151 5.15 5.87 -6.24
CA GLN A 151 4.28 7.03 -6.10
C GLN A 151 2.80 6.63 -6.14
N GLY A 152 1.96 7.44 -5.48
CA GLY A 152 0.50 7.33 -5.51
C GLY A 152 -0.13 8.70 -5.79
N LEU A 153 -1.36 8.70 -6.27
CA LEU A 153 -2.14 9.93 -6.44
C LEU A 153 -2.46 10.49 -5.04
N CYS A 154 -2.18 11.78 -4.83
CA CYS A 154 -2.28 12.42 -3.51
C CYS A 154 -2.98 13.78 -3.54
N GLY A 155 -3.59 14.15 -4.66
CA GLY A 155 -4.32 15.39 -4.80
C GLY A 155 -4.84 15.55 -6.21
N TYR A 156 -5.79 16.46 -6.40
CA TYR A 156 -6.33 16.73 -7.72
C TYR A 156 -6.97 18.12 -7.83
N SER A 157 -7.11 18.55 -9.07
CA SER A 157 -7.90 19.71 -9.45
C SER A 157 -8.73 19.35 -10.68
N SER A 158 -9.95 19.88 -10.78
CA SER A 158 -10.79 19.74 -11.96
C SER A 158 -11.06 21.07 -12.65
N GLN A 159 -11.17 21.00 -13.97
CA GLN A 159 -11.62 22.08 -14.81
C GLN A 159 -13.12 21.89 -15.07
N ILE A 160 -13.90 22.87 -14.65
CA ILE A 160 -15.35 22.79 -14.66
C ILE A 160 -15.89 24.03 -15.37
N ASP A 161 -16.81 23.80 -16.30
CA ASP A 161 -17.50 24.85 -17.03
C ASP A 161 -18.69 25.38 -16.24
N HIS A 162 -18.96 26.68 -16.40
CA HIS A 162 -20.01 27.41 -15.69
C HIS A 162 -20.83 28.19 -16.70
N ASP A 163 -22.16 28.10 -16.61
CA ASP A 163 -23.07 29.02 -17.30
C ASP A 163 -22.89 30.41 -16.68
N LEU A 164 -22.36 31.34 -17.48
CA LEU A 164 -22.07 32.72 -17.07
C LEU A 164 -23.32 33.50 -16.64
N ASN A 165 -24.52 33.06 -17.01
CA ASN A 165 -25.77 33.77 -16.69
C ASN A 165 -26.43 33.27 -15.40
N SER A 166 -26.31 31.98 -15.07
CA SER A 166 -26.90 31.40 -13.86
C SER A 166 -25.87 31.11 -12.75
N GLY A 167 -24.59 31.05 -13.10
CA GLY A 167 -23.53 30.57 -12.22
C GLY A 167 -23.58 29.06 -12.00
N ASP A 168 -24.35 28.33 -12.82
CA ASP A 168 -24.49 26.88 -12.72
C ASP A 168 -23.34 26.17 -13.41
N ILE A 169 -22.88 25.10 -12.78
CA ILE A 169 -21.88 24.22 -13.38
C ILE A 169 -22.53 23.33 -14.43
N THR A 170 -22.02 23.40 -15.65
CA THR A 170 -22.53 22.69 -16.83
C THR A 170 -21.81 21.36 -17.06
N GLY A 171 -20.54 21.24 -16.65
CA GLY A 171 -19.83 19.96 -16.70
C GLY A 171 -18.32 20.05 -16.43
N LEU A 172 -17.78 18.93 -15.94
CA LEU A 172 -16.34 18.71 -15.78
C LEU A 172 -15.73 18.37 -17.14
N ASN A 173 -14.72 19.13 -17.54
CA ASN A 173 -14.01 18.95 -18.81
C ASN A 173 -12.72 18.14 -18.63
N ASN A 174 -11.90 18.53 -17.65
CA ASN A 174 -10.57 17.94 -17.43
C ASN A 174 -10.27 17.73 -15.96
N ILE A 175 -9.27 16.89 -15.69
CA ILE A 175 -8.65 16.76 -14.38
C ILE A 175 -7.14 16.79 -14.49
N LYS A 176 -6.50 17.32 -13.44
CA LYS A 176 -5.08 17.12 -13.18
C LYS A 176 -4.92 16.48 -11.81
N MET A 177 -4.04 15.50 -11.73
CA MET A 177 -3.76 14.75 -10.51
C MET A 177 -2.32 14.96 -10.08
N LYS A 178 -2.08 15.04 -8.78
CA LYS A 178 -0.75 15.15 -8.19
C LYS A 178 -0.25 13.77 -7.76
N CYS A 179 0.99 13.46 -8.12
CA CYS A 179 1.70 12.27 -7.65
C CYS A 179 2.62 12.62 -6.48
N CYS A 180 2.51 11.88 -5.39
CA CYS A 180 3.40 11.99 -4.24
C CYS A 180 4.19 10.70 -4.05
N ASN A 181 5.42 10.82 -3.54
CA ASN A 181 6.22 9.68 -3.15
C ASN A 181 5.55 8.91 -2.02
N ILE A 182 5.60 7.59 -2.12
CA ILE A 182 5.28 6.65 -1.05
C ILE A 182 6.57 6.46 -0.24
N PRO A 183 6.58 6.70 1.08
CA PRO A 183 7.77 6.47 1.89
C PRO A 183 8.20 5.00 1.84
N ASP A 184 9.51 4.77 1.92
CA ASP A 184 10.03 3.40 1.96
C ASP A 184 9.66 2.75 3.30
N PRO A 185 8.90 1.65 3.31
CA PRO A 185 8.49 1.00 4.55
C PRO A 185 9.67 0.48 5.36
N ALA A 186 10.86 0.29 4.76
CA ALA A 186 12.08 -0.10 5.48
C ALA A 186 12.69 1.05 6.28
N GLU A 187 12.46 2.30 5.86
CA GLU A 187 13.02 3.50 6.50
C GLU A 187 12.07 4.08 7.55
N THR A 188 10.77 3.98 7.33
CA THR A 188 9.76 4.62 8.19
C THR A 188 9.16 3.72 9.25
N CYS A 189 9.43 2.42 9.21
CA CYS A 189 8.91 1.51 10.22
C CYS A 189 9.68 1.63 11.54
N GLU A 190 8.97 1.43 12.65
CA GLU A 190 9.56 1.28 13.97
C GLU A 190 9.99 -0.18 14.17
N PRO A 191 11.29 -0.49 14.32
CA PRO A 191 11.74 -1.85 14.50
C PRO A 191 11.49 -2.36 15.92
N GLU A 192 11.06 -3.61 16.04
CA GLU A 192 10.92 -4.34 17.30
C GLU A 192 11.61 -5.71 17.20
N ASP A 193 11.98 -6.32 18.32
CA ASP A 193 12.42 -7.71 18.35
C ASP A 193 11.79 -8.54 19.46
N LYS A 194 11.81 -9.86 19.27
CA LYS A 194 11.37 -10.85 20.25
C LYS A 194 12.01 -12.20 20.04
N TRP A 195 11.84 -13.05 21.05
CA TRP A 195 12.09 -14.49 20.93
C TRP A 195 10.93 -15.18 20.22
N ASP A 196 11.20 -15.77 19.07
CA ASP A 196 10.25 -16.60 18.34
C ASP A 196 10.53 -18.09 18.60
N LEU A 197 9.52 -18.86 19.02
CA LEU A 197 9.64 -20.30 19.26
C LEU A 197 9.66 -21.02 17.91
N LEU A 198 10.78 -21.64 17.55
CA LEU A 198 10.91 -22.39 16.32
C LEU A 198 10.40 -23.83 16.45
N ILE A 199 10.68 -24.46 17.59
CA ILE A 199 10.27 -25.84 17.87
C ILE A 199 10.22 -26.10 19.37
N GLU A 200 9.24 -26.89 19.76
CA GLU A 200 9.20 -27.60 21.04
C GLU A 200 9.27 -29.10 20.75
N CYS A 201 10.36 -29.74 21.15
CA CYS A 201 10.56 -31.17 21.06
C CYS A 201 10.36 -31.77 22.44
N ASP A 202 9.19 -32.36 22.67
CA ASP A 202 8.83 -32.96 23.95
C ASP A 202 9.14 -34.46 23.96
N ASN A 203 10.08 -34.86 24.82
CA ASN A 203 10.47 -36.24 25.02
C ASN A 203 10.33 -36.65 26.50
N ILE A 204 9.44 -35.98 27.26
CA ILE A 204 9.29 -36.19 28.70
C ILE A 204 8.79 -37.60 29.04
N ASP A 205 7.78 -38.10 28.32
CA ASP A 205 7.15 -39.39 28.62
C ASP A 205 7.77 -40.57 27.83
N ALA A 206 8.75 -40.28 26.96
CA ALA A 206 9.38 -41.28 26.14
C ALA A 206 10.45 -42.06 26.89
N LEU A 207 10.62 -43.33 26.50
CA LEU A 207 11.62 -44.24 27.07
C LEU A 207 12.94 -44.23 26.29
N THR A 208 12.94 -43.68 25.07
CA THR A 208 14.10 -43.62 24.18
C THR A 208 14.38 -42.19 23.75
N GLU A 209 15.59 -41.94 23.28
CA GLU A 209 15.96 -40.67 22.66
C GLU A 209 15.11 -40.41 21.40
N THR A 210 14.74 -39.15 21.19
CA THR A 210 14.01 -38.71 19.99
C THR A 210 14.84 -37.71 19.22
N THR A 211 14.93 -37.91 17.90
CA THR A 211 15.52 -36.93 16.97
C THR A 211 14.45 -35.96 16.51
N CYS A 212 14.71 -34.67 16.71
CA CYS A 212 13.87 -33.58 16.29
C CYS A 212 14.57 -32.74 15.22
N GLN A 213 13.78 -32.08 14.38
CA GLN A 213 14.26 -31.29 13.27
C GLN A 213 13.49 -29.98 13.22
N TYR A 214 14.20 -28.88 12.96
CA TYR A 214 13.58 -27.58 12.72
C TYR A 214 14.20 -26.87 11.53
N THR A 215 13.44 -25.94 10.95
CA THR A 215 13.92 -25.06 9.89
C THR A 215 14.50 -23.80 10.51
N ARG A 216 15.80 -23.63 10.36
CA ARG A 216 16.51 -22.41 10.69
C ARG A 216 16.43 -21.43 9.53
N LYS A 217 16.18 -20.16 9.82
CA LYS A 217 16.11 -19.08 8.85
C LYS A 217 17.10 -17.98 9.22
N VAL A 218 17.79 -17.35 8.27
CA VAL A 218 18.62 -16.16 8.52
C VAL A 218 18.46 -15.19 7.37
N GLY A 219 18.26 -13.91 7.67
CA GLY A 219 18.04 -12.86 6.67
C GLY A 219 16.65 -12.23 6.76
N ILE A 220 16.27 -11.52 5.70
CA ILE A 220 15.06 -10.72 5.62
C ILE A 220 14.04 -11.38 4.70
N SER A 221 12.78 -11.39 5.13
CA SER A 221 11.62 -11.79 4.33
C SER A 221 10.47 -10.80 4.51
N HIS A 222 9.50 -10.80 3.59
CA HIS A 222 8.22 -10.16 3.90
C HIS A 222 7.55 -10.92 5.04
N SER A 223 7.00 -10.21 6.02
CA SER A 223 6.33 -10.88 7.13
C SER A 223 5.12 -11.65 6.64
N VAL A 224 4.90 -12.82 7.26
CA VAL A 224 3.70 -13.61 7.01
C VAL A 224 2.50 -12.82 7.50
N ALA A 225 1.47 -12.71 6.67
CA ALA A 225 0.27 -11.97 7.03
C ALA A 225 -0.45 -12.61 8.22
N TYR A 226 -0.73 -11.80 9.23
CA TYR A 226 -1.54 -12.18 10.40
C TYR A 226 -3.04 -11.90 10.19
N SER A 227 -3.38 -11.20 9.11
CA SER A 227 -4.75 -10.82 8.73
C SER A 227 -4.80 -10.55 7.21
N GLU A 228 -6.00 -10.57 6.63
CA GLU A 228 -6.20 -10.20 5.23
C GLU A 228 -5.67 -8.79 4.93
N GLY A 229 -5.96 -7.81 5.80
CA GLY A 229 -5.48 -6.42 5.67
C GLY A 229 -3.96 -6.30 5.54
N TYR A 230 -3.20 -7.14 6.25
CA TYR A 230 -1.74 -7.13 6.14
C TYR A 230 -1.25 -7.67 4.79
N SER A 231 -1.90 -8.70 4.25
CA SER A 231 -1.60 -9.21 2.90
C SER A 231 -1.81 -8.12 1.85
N HIS A 232 -2.88 -7.33 1.97
CA HIS A 232 -3.17 -6.22 1.05
C HIS A 232 -2.07 -5.13 1.11
N LEU A 233 -1.57 -4.80 2.30
CA LEU A 233 -0.49 -3.82 2.47
C LEU A 233 0.81 -4.29 1.78
N VAL A 234 1.25 -5.52 2.05
CA VAL A 234 2.46 -6.09 1.42
C VAL A 234 2.33 -6.09 -0.10
N ASN A 235 1.19 -6.57 -0.61
CA ASN A 235 0.91 -6.60 -2.04
C ASN A 235 0.93 -5.21 -2.67
N THR A 236 0.37 -4.20 -1.98
CA THR A 236 0.38 -2.81 -2.45
C THR A 236 1.79 -2.29 -2.61
N TYR A 237 2.66 -2.43 -1.59
CA TYR A 237 4.07 -2.00 -1.66
C TYR A 237 4.84 -2.67 -2.81
N VAL A 238 4.66 -3.98 -2.98
CA VAL A 238 5.32 -4.72 -4.07
C VAL A 238 4.85 -4.23 -5.44
N GLN A 239 3.55 -4.01 -5.60
CA GLN A 239 2.96 -3.59 -6.88
C GLN A 239 3.34 -2.16 -7.26
N VAL A 240 3.33 -1.21 -6.31
CA VAL A 240 3.79 0.18 -6.57
C VAL A 240 5.30 0.25 -6.81
N GLY A 241 6.05 -0.78 -6.43
CA GLY A 241 7.38 -1.04 -6.95
C GLY A 241 8.51 -1.11 -5.93
N PHE A 242 8.20 -1.32 -4.65
CA PHE A 242 9.20 -1.69 -3.64
C PHE A 242 9.59 -3.15 -3.79
N THR A 243 10.87 -3.44 -3.63
CA THR A 243 11.40 -4.81 -3.68
C THR A 243 12.22 -5.09 -2.43
N LEU A 244 12.22 -6.36 -2.02
CA LEU A 244 12.96 -6.81 -0.85
C LEU A 244 14.46 -6.46 -0.96
N ASP A 245 15.08 -6.73 -2.13
CA ASP A 245 16.50 -6.48 -2.37
C ASP A 245 16.90 -5.01 -2.16
N GLN A 246 16.02 -4.07 -2.53
CA GLN A 246 16.26 -2.64 -2.34
C GLN A 246 16.11 -2.21 -0.87
N SER A 247 15.39 -2.99 -0.08
CA SER A 247 15.05 -2.67 1.31
C SER A 247 16.12 -3.14 2.31
N LEU A 248 17.02 -4.04 1.90
CA LEU A 248 17.96 -4.72 2.80
C LEU A 248 18.86 -3.76 3.57
N SER A 249 19.50 -2.81 2.86
CA SER A 249 20.42 -1.85 3.48
C SER A 249 19.68 -0.84 4.37
N ALA A 250 18.51 -0.37 3.92
CA ALA A 250 17.68 0.55 4.68
C ALA A 250 17.23 -0.07 6.02
N LEU A 251 16.81 -1.34 5.99
CA LEU A 251 16.47 -2.09 7.22
C LEU A 251 17.66 -2.21 8.16
N GLY A 252 18.85 -2.55 7.66
CA GLY A 252 20.04 -2.65 8.49
C GLY A 252 20.38 -1.34 9.20
N ILE A 253 20.30 -0.22 8.49
CA ILE A 253 20.50 1.12 9.06
C ILE A 253 19.41 1.43 10.10
N ASN A 254 18.15 1.18 9.76
CA ASN A 254 17.00 1.48 10.64
C ASN A 254 17.07 0.66 11.96
N PHE A 255 17.26 -0.65 11.88
CA PHE A 255 17.43 -1.51 13.06
C PHE A 255 18.64 -1.11 13.89
N GLY A 256 19.77 -0.80 13.26
CA GLY A 256 20.97 -0.35 13.98
C GLY A 256 20.75 0.97 14.72
N ALA A 257 20.08 1.93 14.09
CA ALA A 257 19.85 3.26 14.66
C ALA A 257 18.76 3.29 15.74
N ASN A 258 17.65 2.58 15.52
CA ASN A 258 16.46 2.69 16.37
C ASN A 258 16.30 1.54 17.38
N LEU A 259 16.88 0.37 17.10
CA LEU A 259 16.83 -0.78 18.02
C LEU A 259 18.17 -1.02 18.73
N GLY A 260 19.28 -0.84 18.01
CA GLY A 260 20.63 -1.00 18.55
C GLY A 260 20.81 -2.33 19.27
N ARG A 261 21.20 -2.28 20.56
CA ARG A 261 21.13 -3.45 21.44
C ARG A 261 19.80 -3.49 22.17
N ASN A 262 18.97 -4.49 21.88
CA ASN A 262 17.64 -4.60 22.50
C ASN A 262 17.71 -5.25 23.88
N SER A 263 16.97 -4.74 24.86
CA SER A 263 16.85 -5.30 26.21
C SER A 263 16.11 -6.63 26.29
N THR A 264 15.23 -6.93 25.33
CA THR A 264 14.35 -8.12 25.31
C THR A 264 15.10 -9.37 24.89
N THR A 265 15.87 -9.29 23.81
CA THR A 265 16.64 -10.41 23.24
C THR A 265 18.10 -10.36 23.64
N GLY A 266 18.61 -9.18 24.02
CA GLY A 266 20.04 -8.95 24.24
C GLY A 266 20.85 -8.93 22.93
N TYR A 267 20.20 -9.02 21.77
CA TYR A 267 20.85 -9.02 20.47
C TYR A 267 21.27 -7.60 20.08
N ASP A 268 22.44 -7.48 19.45
CA ASP A 268 23.02 -6.22 19.03
C ASP A 268 22.89 -6.06 17.52
N TRP A 269 21.85 -5.35 17.10
CA TRP A 269 21.52 -5.14 15.68
C TRP A 269 22.55 -4.27 14.96
N THR A 270 23.39 -3.51 15.69
CA THR A 270 24.50 -2.75 15.09
C THR A 270 25.68 -3.63 14.67
N ALA A 271 25.80 -4.82 15.28
CA ALA A 271 26.87 -5.77 15.08
C ALA A 271 26.41 -7.04 14.33
N SER A 272 25.22 -6.99 13.73
CA SER A 272 24.70 -8.10 12.92
C SER A 272 25.61 -8.41 11.73
N THR A 273 25.75 -9.70 11.46
CA THR A 273 26.49 -10.23 10.31
C THR A 273 25.77 -9.92 9.00
N SER A 274 26.50 -9.91 7.88
CA SER A 274 25.96 -9.49 6.58
C SER A 274 24.84 -10.39 6.04
N ASP A 275 24.80 -11.65 6.47
CA ASP A 275 23.73 -12.61 6.15
C ASP A 275 22.39 -12.23 6.79
N VAL A 276 22.37 -11.55 7.94
CA VAL A 276 21.14 -11.01 8.55
C VAL A 276 20.51 -9.94 7.66
N TRP A 277 21.34 -9.15 6.95
CA TRP A 277 20.92 -8.11 6.01
C TRP A 277 20.89 -8.60 4.56
N SER A 278 20.67 -9.90 4.36
CA SER A 278 20.50 -10.53 3.05
C SER A 278 19.09 -11.12 2.91
N VAL A 279 18.70 -11.54 1.71
CA VAL A 279 17.44 -12.28 1.52
C VAL A 279 17.44 -13.56 2.35
N GLU A 280 16.32 -13.85 3.01
CA GLU A 280 16.18 -14.98 3.92
C GLU A 280 16.63 -16.31 3.29
N THR A 281 17.60 -16.95 3.94
CA THR A 281 18.06 -18.30 3.64
C THR A 281 17.49 -19.28 4.65
N THR A 282 17.34 -20.54 4.24
CA THR A 282 16.81 -21.60 5.12
C THR A 282 17.77 -22.78 5.20
N THR A 283 17.86 -23.39 6.38
CA THR A 283 18.68 -24.58 6.63
C THR A 283 17.93 -25.53 7.55
N SER A 284 17.93 -26.82 7.23
CA SER A 284 17.36 -27.84 8.10
C SER A 284 18.37 -28.28 9.15
N ILE A 285 17.98 -28.23 10.43
CA ILE A 285 18.84 -28.62 11.56
C ILE A 285 18.18 -29.77 12.31
N THR A 286 18.95 -30.81 12.62
CA THR A 286 18.54 -31.93 13.46
C THR A 286 19.26 -31.90 14.79
N PHE A 287 18.59 -32.34 15.84
CA PHE A 287 19.17 -32.52 17.17
C PHE A 287 18.42 -33.61 17.92
N ASN A 288 19.07 -34.22 18.90
CA ASN A 288 18.47 -35.25 19.73
C ASN A 288 18.05 -34.70 21.09
N VAL A 289 16.96 -35.26 21.62
CA VAL A 289 16.44 -34.97 22.97
C VAL A 289 16.40 -36.27 23.76
N PRO A 290 17.15 -36.38 24.88
CA PRO A 290 17.15 -37.57 25.72
C PRO A 290 15.77 -37.85 26.33
N PRO A 291 15.46 -39.10 26.70
CA PRO A 291 14.21 -39.43 27.39
C PRO A 291 14.08 -38.66 28.71
N GLY A 292 12.85 -38.31 29.08
CA GLY A 292 12.58 -37.53 30.29
C GLY A 292 12.82 -36.03 30.17
N ASN A 293 13.12 -35.50 28.97
CA ASN A 293 13.40 -34.08 28.75
C ASN A 293 12.57 -33.47 27.63
N ARG A 294 12.37 -32.16 27.71
CA ARG A 294 11.78 -31.34 26.66
C ARG A 294 12.78 -30.26 26.26
N THR A 295 12.95 -30.04 24.96
CA THR A 295 13.80 -28.96 24.44
C THR A 295 12.95 -27.96 23.66
N GLN A 296 13.10 -26.68 23.96
CA GLN A 296 12.54 -25.58 23.17
C GLN A 296 13.68 -24.78 22.53
N ILE A 297 13.58 -24.49 21.23
CA ILE A 297 14.52 -23.63 20.50
C ILE A 297 13.81 -22.34 20.12
N TYR A 298 14.39 -21.23 20.54
CA TYR A 298 13.95 -19.88 20.18
C TYR A 298 15.00 -19.19 19.34
N GLN A 299 14.55 -18.31 18.46
CA GLN A 299 15.41 -17.44 17.66
C GLN A 299 15.04 -15.98 17.87
N THR A 300 16.03 -15.09 17.83
CA THR A 300 15.79 -13.65 17.77
C THR A 300 15.17 -13.30 16.42
N MET A 301 13.96 -12.73 16.46
CA MET A 301 13.22 -12.28 15.29
C MET A 301 12.91 -10.80 15.44
N GLY A 302 13.37 -10.01 14.49
CA GLY A 302 13.01 -8.61 14.31
C GLY A 302 11.78 -8.45 13.41
N ARG A 303 11.02 -7.37 13.64
CA ARG A 303 9.97 -6.91 12.74
C ARG A 303 10.09 -5.42 12.53
N CYS A 304 9.79 -4.98 11.31
CA CYS A 304 9.73 -3.57 10.98
C CYS A 304 8.82 -3.41 9.76
N GLY A 305 7.65 -2.80 9.93
CA GLY A 305 6.70 -2.58 8.85
C GLY A 305 6.27 -3.91 8.24
N ILE A 306 6.51 -4.07 6.93
CA ILE A 306 6.17 -5.30 6.18
C ILE A 306 7.25 -6.39 6.23
N TYR A 307 8.34 -6.19 6.98
CA TYR A 307 9.52 -7.06 6.96
C TYR A 307 9.71 -7.82 8.26
N THR A 308 10.17 -9.06 8.13
CA THR A 308 10.68 -9.90 9.20
C THR A 308 12.17 -10.08 9.01
N VAL A 309 12.94 -9.94 10.09
CA VAL A 309 14.39 -10.15 10.09
C VAL A 309 14.73 -11.30 11.04
N ARG A 310 15.38 -12.35 10.51
CA ARG A 310 15.79 -13.54 11.27
C ARG A 310 17.28 -13.42 11.60
N ALA A 311 17.59 -13.15 12.87
CA ALA A 311 18.95 -12.94 13.35
C ALA A 311 19.67 -14.27 13.66
N THR A 312 20.98 -14.20 13.84
CA THR A 312 21.84 -15.36 14.12
C THR A 312 21.82 -15.84 15.57
N ARG A 313 21.11 -15.14 16.47
CA ARG A 313 21.07 -15.44 17.91
C ARG A 313 19.92 -16.38 18.29
N PHE A 314 20.26 -17.46 18.99
CA PHE A 314 19.34 -18.48 19.46
C PHE A 314 19.37 -18.63 20.98
N ARG A 315 18.25 -19.10 21.53
CA ARG A 315 18.08 -19.49 22.92
C ARG A 315 17.49 -20.90 22.99
N ARG A 316 18.19 -21.83 23.61
CA ARG A 316 17.73 -23.19 23.88
C ARG A 316 17.35 -23.33 25.35
N VAL A 317 16.19 -23.94 25.59
CA VAL A 317 15.69 -24.23 26.93
C VAL A 317 15.45 -25.74 27.04
N ASP A 318 16.27 -26.41 27.84
CA ASP A 318 16.10 -27.83 28.16
C ASP A 318 15.42 -27.96 29.52
N THR A 319 14.26 -28.62 29.56
CA THR A 319 13.48 -28.85 30.78
C THR A 319 13.49 -30.33 31.12
N ASN A 320 13.91 -30.67 32.34
CA ASN A 320 13.81 -32.02 32.86
C ASN A 320 12.39 -32.30 33.39
N GLY A 321 11.72 -33.31 32.85
CA GLY A 321 10.31 -33.60 33.13
C GLY A 321 10.02 -33.94 34.59
N ALA A 322 10.95 -34.64 35.26
CA ALA A 322 10.82 -35.09 36.64
C ALA A 322 11.09 -33.97 37.66
N THR A 323 12.17 -33.22 37.47
CA THR A 323 12.60 -32.18 38.42
C THR A 323 12.04 -30.79 38.12
N LYS A 324 11.47 -30.59 36.93
CA LYS A 324 11.09 -29.29 36.36
C LYS A 324 12.24 -28.28 36.27
N LYS A 325 13.49 -28.73 36.45
CA LYS A 325 14.68 -27.88 36.31
C LYS A 325 14.86 -27.50 34.84
N GLN A 326 15.16 -26.22 34.62
CA GLN A 326 15.46 -25.68 33.29
C GLN A 326 16.94 -25.33 33.18
N THR A 327 17.52 -25.66 32.03
CA THR A 327 18.85 -25.19 31.61
C THR A 327 18.65 -24.31 30.39
N VAL A 328 19.12 -23.06 30.46
CA VAL A 328 19.03 -22.09 29.36
C VAL A 328 20.42 -21.88 28.79
N THR A 329 20.55 -22.05 27.47
CA THR A 329 21.79 -21.78 26.74
C THR A 329 21.52 -20.83 25.58
N PHE A 330 22.49 -19.95 25.30
CA PHE A 330 22.44 -19.05 24.16
C PHE A 330 23.59 -19.36 23.21
N PHE A 331 23.34 -19.28 21.92
CA PHE A 331 24.36 -19.50 20.90
C PHE A 331 24.09 -18.64 19.68
N ASP A 332 25.18 -18.27 19.00
CA ASP A 332 25.18 -17.63 17.68
C ASP A 332 25.70 -18.63 16.65
N ILE A 333 25.44 -18.39 15.37
CA ILE A 333 25.83 -19.26 14.25
C ILE A 333 26.70 -18.56 13.24
#